data_AF-A0A2E7A1P9-F1
#
_entry.id   AF-A0A2E7A1P9-F1
#
_cell.length_a   1.000
_cell.length_b   1.000
_cell.length_c   1.000
_cell.angle_alpha   90.00
_cell.angle_beta   90.00
_cell.angle_gamma   90.00
#
_symmetry.space_group_name_H-M   'P 1'
#
loop_
_entity.id
_entity.type
_entity.pdbx_description
1 polymer ?
#
loop_
_entity_poly.entity_id
_entity_poly.type
_entity_poly.pdbx_seq_one_letter_code
_entity_poly.pdbx_strand_id
1 'polypeptide(L)'
;MAASPSSKGFPVMGASYRLVHSPVQSSYDPSMALVAVSIHVPTPDDVETGLSQSTSAIEEGADIVEWRIDAWPGMEQAAEAVDELVKNASVPSILTVRSVAEGGEFEGTADDISQLLEAVHATGTCPRYIDLEAPMWLESEALRSAWRDMGEDTGLILSRHDMLGRPGDLLRAMADMSSIEEAAVVKIAWRARSARDSIEAFDVLRTRAKPTIALCMGEAGLPTRVLAGREGAFLSFAAGTGGPTAPGQCSVRDLVSRYRFRELDAETDVFCILGDPIAHSISPIVHNAGFADTGFNGVFMPLPVAPGWESFKATVGVLLEDGGFRLRGLCITLPHKEHALRFVKESGGTISDIAQRAGAANTIVVDEEGGLRADNTDAPAIVETLGIEPSGSRIAILGAGGAARAAVAGLVEAGARVDLFNRTPERAQALVEAMDDHMCTLGDLDELSGYDVILNTTSLGMEGGPDPEANPLESLGLPDWMLEEASVVYECVYAPRNTPLVEAARAAGTTVVTGEAMFLAQARRQFHAWTGLEAPFESWRQLID
;
A
#
# COMPACT_ATOMS: atom_id res chain seq x y z
N MET A 1 -0.03 -63.93 38.08
CA MET A 1 0.95 -62.83 37.94
C MET A 1 0.50 -62.05 36.72
N ALA A 2 -0.36 -61.03 36.92
CA ALA A 2 0.03 -59.62 37.11
C ALA A 2 0.44 -58.98 35.76
N ALA A 3 -0.08 -57.85 35.29
CA ALA A 3 -1.09 -56.91 35.77
C ALA A 3 -1.51 -56.05 34.55
N SER A 4 -2.73 -55.51 34.58
CA SER A 4 -3.16 -54.43 33.68
C SER A 4 -2.63 -53.07 34.16
N PRO A 5 -2.57 -52.08 33.24
CA PRO A 5 -2.84 -50.68 33.60
C PRO A 5 -3.90 -50.11 32.63
N SER A 6 -5.15 -49.92 33.04
CA SER A 6 -5.67 -48.67 33.62
C SER A 6 -5.43 -47.42 32.77
N SER A 7 -6.20 -47.26 31.68
CA SER A 7 -6.43 -45.97 31.05
C SER A 7 -7.43 -45.16 31.89
N LYS A 8 -6.93 -44.30 32.78
CA LYS A 8 -7.74 -43.28 33.44
C LYS A 8 -8.12 -42.22 32.41
N GLY A 9 -9.42 -42.06 32.18
CA GLY A 9 -9.98 -40.99 31.38
C GLY A 9 -9.69 -39.62 32.00
N PHE A 10 -9.29 -38.68 31.15
CA PHE A 10 -9.31 -37.26 31.45
C PHE A 10 -10.71 -36.72 31.12
N PRO A 11 -11.31 -35.87 31.96
CA PRO A 11 -12.61 -35.28 31.68
C PRO A 11 -12.46 -34.23 30.59
N VAL A 12 -13.14 -34.45 29.46
CA VAL A 12 -13.39 -33.42 28.45
C VAL A 12 -14.37 -32.41 29.08
N MET A 13 -13.84 -31.30 29.60
CA MET A 13 -14.67 -30.13 29.90
C MET A 13 -15.01 -29.45 28.57
N GLY A 14 -16.20 -29.76 28.05
CA GLY A 14 -16.84 -28.96 27.03
C GLY A 14 -17.36 -27.66 27.64
N ALA A 15 -16.70 -26.55 27.35
CA ALA A 15 -17.31 -25.23 27.43
C ALA A 15 -17.80 -24.88 26.02
N SER A 16 -19.07 -25.18 25.76
CA SER A 16 -19.78 -24.70 24.58
C SER A 16 -19.92 -23.18 24.68
N TYR A 17 -19.19 -22.43 23.86
CA TYR A 17 -19.51 -21.02 23.59
C TYR A 17 -20.91 -20.97 22.97
N ARG A 18 -21.91 -20.55 23.75
CA ARG A 18 -23.25 -20.26 23.24
C ARG A 18 -23.21 -18.87 22.61
N LEU A 19 -23.11 -18.83 21.28
CA LEU A 19 -23.52 -17.67 20.51
C LEU A 19 -25.04 -17.48 20.69
N VAL A 20 -25.45 -16.38 21.30
CA VAL A 20 -26.86 -16.01 21.43
C VAL A 20 -27.28 -15.34 20.12
N HIS A 21 -28.15 -16.02 19.37
CA HIS A 21 -28.75 -15.49 18.15
C HIS A 21 -29.82 -14.42 18.44
N SER A 22 -29.76 -13.31 17.70
CA SER A 22 -30.86 -12.36 17.44
C SER A 22 -30.81 -11.97 15.95
N PRO A 23 -31.94 -11.69 15.27
CA PRO A 23 -32.08 -11.97 13.85
C PRO A 23 -31.78 -10.76 12.97
N VAL A 24 -30.53 -10.65 12.51
CA VAL A 24 -30.18 -10.17 11.17
C VAL A 24 -29.12 -11.13 10.65
N GLN A 25 -29.51 -12.03 9.75
CA GLN A 25 -28.60 -12.99 9.14
C GLN A 25 -27.62 -12.25 8.20
N SER A 26 -26.52 -11.78 8.75
CA SER A 26 -25.24 -11.70 8.06
C SER A 26 -24.39 -12.86 8.59
N SER A 27 -23.88 -13.71 7.70
CA SER A 27 -23.04 -14.86 8.02
C SER A 27 -21.68 -14.41 8.55
N TYR A 28 -21.61 -14.03 9.82
CA TYR A 28 -20.34 -13.75 10.48
C TYR A 28 -19.57 -15.06 10.71
N ASP A 29 -18.48 -15.25 9.96
CA ASP A 29 -17.48 -16.29 10.23
C ASP A 29 -16.44 -15.70 11.20
N PRO A 30 -16.31 -16.22 12.44
CA PRO A 30 -15.30 -15.78 13.40
C PRO A 30 -13.85 -16.01 12.94
N SER A 31 -13.63 -16.61 11.76
CA SER A 31 -12.32 -16.70 11.10
C SER A 31 -11.92 -15.44 10.31
N MET A 32 -12.85 -14.52 10.05
CA MET A 32 -12.62 -13.33 9.21
C MET A 32 -12.29 -12.10 10.07
N ALA A 33 -11.18 -11.43 9.77
CA ALA A 33 -10.84 -10.16 10.42
C ALA A 33 -11.86 -9.08 10.10
N LEU A 34 -12.11 -8.21 11.08
CA LEU A 34 -13.01 -7.08 10.93
C LEU A 34 -12.33 -5.90 10.22
N VAL A 35 -13.12 -5.10 9.49
CA VAL A 35 -12.72 -3.77 9.04
C VAL A 35 -13.28 -2.75 10.01
N ALA A 36 -12.41 -2.13 10.79
CA ALA A 36 -12.74 -1.05 11.70
C ALA A 36 -12.56 0.32 11.03
N VAL A 37 -13.57 1.18 11.12
CA VAL A 37 -13.44 2.59 10.74
C VAL A 37 -13.21 3.44 11.98
N SER A 38 -12.11 4.20 11.99
CA SER A 38 -11.86 5.17 13.07
C SER A 38 -12.51 6.51 12.76
N ILE A 39 -13.33 7.01 13.68
CA ILE A 39 -14.04 8.28 13.55
C ILE A 39 -13.66 9.17 14.73
N HIS A 40 -13.07 10.32 14.41
CA HIS A 40 -12.74 11.34 15.38
C HIS A 40 -13.96 12.23 15.63
N VAL A 41 -14.38 12.30 16.90
CA VAL A 41 -15.50 13.11 17.37
C VAL A 41 -14.92 14.13 18.34
N PRO A 42 -14.59 15.36 17.90
CA PRO A 42 -13.79 16.28 18.71
C PRO A 42 -14.54 16.84 19.92
N THR A 43 -15.86 17.01 19.81
CA THR A 43 -16.71 17.47 20.91
C THR A 43 -18.03 16.69 21.00
N PRO A 44 -18.74 16.73 22.14
CA PRO A 44 -20.08 16.15 22.25
C PRO A 44 -21.09 16.71 21.23
N ASP A 45 -20.89 17.93 20.72
CA ASP A 45 -21.78 18.52 19.71
C ASP A 45 -21.60 17.89 18.32
N ASP A 46 -20.53 17.11 18.11
CA ASP A 46 -20.21 16.48 16.82
C ASP A 46 -20.75 15.04 16.69
N VAL A 47 -21.58 14.57 17.63
CA VAL A 47 -22.14 13.20 17.64
C VAL A 47 -22.92 12.90 16.35
N GLU A 48 -23.78 13.82 15.89
CA GLU A 48 -24.55 13.64 14.66
C GLU A 48 -23.63 13.50 13.43
N THR A 49 -22.56 14.30 13.38
CA THR A 49 -21.54 14.21 12.33
C THR A 49 -20.84 12.86 12.37
N GLY A 50 -20.44 12.38 13.55
CA GLY A 50 -19.82 11.07 13.74
C GLY A 50 -20.72 9.91 13.29
N LEU A 51 -22.02 9.95 13.63
CA LEU A 51 -23.01 8.95 13.19
C LEU A 51 -23.25 8.97 11.68
N SER A 52 -23.23 10.14 11.06
CA SER A 52 -23.31 10.27 9.60
C SER A 52 -22.09 9.65 8.91
N GLN A 53 -20.89 9.94 9.43
CA GLN A 53 -19.64 9.35 8.93
C GLN A 53 -19.62 7.82 9.10
N SER A 54 -20.13 7.30 10.22
CA SER A 54 -20.18 5.85 10.45
C SER A 54 -21.14 5.16 9.49
N THR A 55 -22.31 5.75 9.23
CA THR A 55 -23.27 5.24 8.24
C THR A 55 -22.62 5.12 6.86
N SER A 56 -21.93 6.17 6.41
CA SER A 56 -21.23 6.16 5.13
C SER A 56 -20.12 5.09 5.08
N ALA A 57 -19.35 4.92 6.15
CA ALA A 57 -18.31 3.91 6.22
C ALA A 57 -18.86 2.46 6.24
N ILE A 58 -20.01 2.24 6.86
CA ILE A 58 -20.71 0.95 6.87
C ILE A 58 -21.21 0.60 5.46
N GLU A 59 -21.75 1.57 4.72
CA GLU A 59 -22.12 1.39 3.30
C GLU A 59 -20.91 1.01 2.43
N GLU A 60 -19.70 1.44 2.80
CA GLU A 60 -18.45 1.04 2.14
C GLU A 60 -17.88 -0.31 2.61
N GLY A 61 -18.45 -0.91 3.66
CA GLY A 61 -18.11 -2.25 4.14
C GLY A 61 -17.36 -2.34 5.48
N ALA A 62 -17.42 -1.29 6.32
CA ALA A 62 -16.93 -1.36 7.69
C ALA A 62 -17.83 -2.27 8.57
N ASP A 63 -17.22 -3.10 9.42
CA ASP A 63 -17.94 -4.00 10.34
C ASP A 63 -18.10 -3.44 11.75
N ILE A 64 -17.24 -2.49 12.12
CA ILE A 64 -17.14 -1.95 13.47
C ILE A 64 -16.67 -0.51 13.40
N VAL A 65 -17.20 0.34 14.27
CA VAL A 65 -16.82 1.76 14.37
C VAL A 65 -15.97 2.00 15.61
N GLU A 66 -14.86 2.70 15.49
CA GLU A 66 -14.10 3.22 16.62
C GLU A 66 -14.43 4.71 16.82
N TRP A 67 -15.01 5.03 17.96
CA TRP A 67 -15.27 6.39 18.40
C TRP A 67 -14.04 6.93 19.15
N ARG A 68 -13.34 7.87 18.51
CA ARG A 68 -12.20 8.59 19.10
C ARG A 68 -12.70 9.90 19.69
N ILE A 69 -12.77 9.95 21.02
CA ILE A 69 -13.28 11.08 21.80
C ILE A 69 -12.16 11.77 22.61
N ASP A 70 -10.93 11.69 22.10
CA ASP A 70 -9.70 12.07 22.80
C ASP A 70 -9.71 13.51 23.33
N ALA A 71 -10.39 14.43 22.62
CA ALA A 71 -10.42 15.86 22.89
C ALA A 71 -11.56 16.29 23.84
N TRP A 72 -12.38 15.36 24.34
CA TRP A 72 -13.56 15.73 25.13
C TRP A 72 -13.18 16.28 26.51
N PRO A 73 -13.73 17.44 26.91
CA PRO A 73 -13.53 17.97 28.25
C PRO A 73 -14.45 17.26 29.25
N GLY A 74 -13.98 17.03 30.48
CA GLY A 74 -14.83 16.57 31.58
C GLY A 74 -15.51 15.23 31.32
N MET A 75 -14.76 14.14 31.56
CA MET A 75 -15.19 12.78 31.20
C MET A 75 -16.50 12.32 31.88
N GLU A 76 -16.87 12.91 33.01
CA GLU A 76 -18.15 12.63 33.67
C GLU A 76 -19.36 13.16 32.86
N GLN A 77 -19.20 14.25 32.09
CA GLN A 77 -20.25 14.82 31.23
C GLN A 77 -20.34 14.13 29.86
N ALA A 78 -19.36 13.29 29.52
CA ALA A 78 -19.30 12.59 28.24
C ALA A 78 -20.36 11.48 28.08
N ALA A 79 -20.88 10.95 29.18
CA ALA A 79 -21.64 9.71 29.17
C ALA A 79 -22.91 9.74 28.30
N GLU A 80 -23.66 10.85 28.28
CA GLU A 80 -24.86 10.99 27.46
C GLU A 80 -24.53 10.96 25.96
N ALA A 81 -23.48 11.67 25.54
CA ALA A 81 -23.04 11.69 24.15
C ALA A 81 -22.41 10.36 23.71
N VAL A 82 -21.67 9.67 24.60
CA VAL A 82 -21.20 8.31 24.35
C VAL A 82 -22.38 7.34 24.20
N ASP A 83 -23.38 7.43 25.09
CA ASP A 83 -24.58 6.61 25.03
C ASP A 83 -25.32 6.81 23.69
N GLU A 84 -25.41 8.05 23.20
CA GLU A 84 -25.97 8.37 21.89
C GLU A 84 -25.16 7.73 20.74
N LEU A 85 -23.83 7.86 20.74
CA LEU A 85 -22.96 7.24 19.75
C LEU A 85 -23.11 5.71 19.71
N VAL A 86 -23.15 5.07 20.88
CA VAL A 86 -23.21 3.61 20.98
C VAL A 86 -24.61 3.09 20.62
N LYS A 87 -25.69 3.72 21.10
CA LYS A 87 -27.06 3.29 20.79
C LYS A 87 -27.43 3.42 19.32
N ASN A 88 -26.94 4.48 18.67
CA ASN A 88 -27.30 4.80 17.29
C ASN A 88 -26.30 4.25 16.26
N ALA A 89 -25.19 3.63 16.69
CA ALA A 89 -24.32 2.89 15.79
C ALA A 89 -25.05 1.66 15.24
N SER A 90 -25.10 1.53 13.91
CA SER A 90 -25.75 0.39 13.23
C SER A 90 -24.91 -0.89 13.26
N VAL A 91 -23.67 -0.80 13.74
CA VAL A 91 -22.72 -1.89 13.93
C VAL A 91 -22.09 -1.80 15.32
N PRO A 92 -21.44 -2.85 15.85
CA PRO A 92 -20.71 -2.76 17.11
C PRO A 92 -19.72 -1.59 17.13
N SER A 93 -19.38 -1.11 18.32
CA SER A 93 -18.47 0.01 18.50
C SER A 93 -17.30 -0.29 19.43
N ILE A 94 -16.19 0.42 19.19
CA ILE A 94 -15.03 0.55 20.06
C ILE A 94 -15.05 1.98 20.60
N LEU A 95 -15.02 2.16 21.91
CA LEU A 95 -14.77 3.47 22.51
C LEU A 95 -13.28 3.62 22.82
N THR A 96 -12.66 4.70 22.33
CA THR A 96 -11.23 4.95 22.50
C THR A 96 -11.00 6.38 22.97
N VAL A 97 -10.22 6.53 24.05
CA VAL A 97 -9.62 7.80 24.49
C VAL A 97 -8.10 7.64 24.41
N ARG A 98 -7.48 8.24 23.41
CA ARG A 98 -6.04 8.12 23.12
C ARG A 98 -5.28 9.32 23.68
N SER A 99 -4.26 9.05 24.49
CA SER A 99 -3.38 10.05 25.07
C SER A 99 -2.46 10.70 24.05
N VAL A 100 -1.98 11.91 24.36
CA VAL A 100 -0.96 12.60 23.55
C VAL A 100 0.32 11.75 23.39
N ALA A 101 0.68 10.97 24.42
CA ALA A 101 1.86 10.10 24.38
C ALA A 101 1.74 8.97 23.33
N GLU A 102 0.52 8.51 23.08
CA GLU A 102 0.20 7.45 22.11
C GLU A 102 -0.45 7.98 20.82
N GLY A 103 -0.34 9.28 20.56
CA GLY A 103 -0.74 9.90 19.29
C GLY A 103 -2.21 10.34 19.19
N GLY A 104 -2.88 10.54 20.32
CA GLY A 104 -4.18 11.21 20.40
C GLY A 104 -4.08 12.62 20.97
N GLU A 105 -5.18 13.09 21.56
CA GLU A 105 -5.33 14.47 22.07
C GLU A 105 -5.62 14.52 23.59
N PHE A 106 -5.78 13.37 24.24
CA PHE A 106 -6.11 13.32 25.65
C PHE A 106 -4.90 13.65 26.54
N GLU A 107 -5.02 14.71 27.35
CA GLU A 107 -4.01 15.17 28.30
C GLU A 107 -4.30 14.77 29.77
N GLY A 108 -5.39 14.04 30.00
CA GLY A 108 -5.82 13.64 31.35
C GLY A 108 -5.11 12.40 31.90
N THR A 109 -5.69 11.83 32.94
CA THR A 109 -5.13 10.74 33.74
C THR A 109 -6.00 9.48 33.68
N ALA A 110 -5.47 8.37 34.19
CA ALA A 110 -6.24 7.13 34.33
C ALA A 110 -7.48 7.29 35.25
N ASP A 111 -7.46 8.24 36.19
CA ASP A 111 -8.59 8.53 37.07
C ASP A 111 -9.74 9.24 36.32
N ASP A 112 -9.41 10.04 35.30
CA ASP A 112 -10.42 10.65 34.42
C ASP A 112 -11.07 9.57 33.53
N ILE A 113 -10.28 8.60 33.06
CA ILE A 113 -10.81 7.44 32.33
C ILE A 113 -11.66 6.56 33.23
N SER A 114 -11.29 6.32 34.50
CA SER A 114 -12.14 5.54 35.41
C SER A 114 -13.49 6.22 35.63
N GLN A 115 -13.52 7.55 35.76
CA GLN A 115 -14.77 8.32 35.86
C GLN A 115 -15.61 8.21 34.57
N LEU A 116 -14.98 8.20 33.39
CA LEU A 116 -15.68 7.93 32.13
C LEU A 116 -16.36 6.55 32.16
N LEU A 117 -15.63 5.51 32.58
CA LEU A 117 -16.16 4.14 32.60
C LEU A 117 -17.34 4.02 33.56
N GLU A 118 -17.23 4.59 34.76
CA GLU A 118 -18.33 4.62 35.73
C GLU A 118 -19.56 5.35 35.18
N ALA A 119 -19.35 6.49 34.52
CA ALA A 119 -20.43 7.28 33.94
C ALA A 119 -21.10 6.56 32.75
N VAL A 120 -20.31 5.95 31.85
CA VAL A 120 -20.82 5.12 30.73
C VAL A 120 -21.56 3.89 31.25
N HIS A 121 -21.04 3.21 32.27
CA HIS A 121 -21.75 2.09 32.90
C HIS A 121 -23.13 2.52 33.43
N ALA A 122 -23.20 3.70 34.06
CA ALA A 122 -24.44 4.23 34.64
C ALA A 122 -25.55 4.53 33.61
N THR A 123 -25.23 4.73 32.33
CA THR A 123 -26.24 4.93 31.27
C THR A 123 -26.97 3.62 30.90
N GLY A 124 -26.38 2.47 31.25
CA GLY A 124 -26.87 1.15 30.89
C GLY A 124 -26.53 0.71 29.47
N THR A 125 -25.75 1.50 28.71
CA THR A 125 -25.33 1.17 27.35
C THR A 125 -23.83 1.17 27.26
N CYS A 126 -23.26 0.01 26.96
CA CYS A 126 -21.81 -0.13 26.83
C CYS A 126 -21.44 -0.41 25.36
N PRO A 127 -20.32 0.15 24.88
CA PRO A 127 -19.77 -0.21 23.58
C PRO A 127 -19.37 -1.70 23.58
N ARG A 128 -19.22 -2.30 22.40
CA ARG A 128 -18.81 -3.70 22.31
C ARG A 128 -17.36 -3.89 22.79
N TYR A 129 -16.51 -2.90 22.55
CA TYR A 129 -15.16 -2.86 23.08
C TYR A 129 -14.82 -1.48 23.65
N ILE A 130 -13.90 -1.47 24.61
CA ILE A 130 -13.22 -0.25 25.05
C ILE A 130 -11.72 -0.47 24.86
N ASP A 131 -11.06 0.51 24.24
CA ASP A 131 -9.61 0.51 24.05
C ASP A 131 -8.94 1.32 25.17
N LEU A 132 -8.17 0.64 26.01
CA LEU A 132 -7.39 1.25 27.09
C LEU A 132 -5.90 1.02 26.87
N GLU A 133 -5.12 2.07 27.12
CA GLU A 133 -3.67 2.05 27.03
C GLU A 133 -3.04 1.17 28.11
N ALA A 134 -2.15 0.27 27.71
CA ALA A 134 -1.47 -0.66 28.61
C ALA A 134 -0.69 0.06 29.72
N PRO A 135 0.02 1.17 29.48
CA PRO A 135 0.64 1.95 30.56
C PRO A 135 -0.37 2.39 31.63
N MET A 136 -1.51 2.98 31.24
CA MET A 136 -2.54 3.44 32.17
C MET A 136 -3.18 2.29 32.93
N TRP A 137 -3.47 1.18 32.24
CA TRP A 137 -4.05 -0.02 32.83
C TRP A 137 -3.17 -0.65 33.91
N LEU A 138 -1.86 -0.71 33.66
CA LEU A 138 -0.91 -1.34 34.58
C LEU A 138 -0.71 -0.49 35.85
N GLU A 139 -0.77 0.85 35.72
CA GLU A 139 -0.46 1.78 36.80
C GLU A 139 -1.67 2.13 37.69
N SER A 140 -2.91 2.07 37.18
CA SER A 140 -4.10 2.51 37.93
C SER A 140 -5.00 1.37 38.42
N GLU A 141 -5.09 1.20 39.75
CA GLU A 141 -6.09 0.29 40.35
C GLU A 141 -7.51 0.87 40.25
N ALA A 142 -7.67 2.20 40.23
CA ALA A 142 -8.98 2.83 40.07
C ALA A 142 -9.59 2.49 38.71
N LEU A 143 -8.79 2.58 37.63
CA LEU A 143 -9.20 2.17 36.28
C LEU A 143 -9.58 0.70 36.22
N ARG A 144 -8.77 -0.18 36.83
CA ARG A 144 -9.10 -1.62 36.91
C ARG A 144 -10.35 -1.89 37.74
N SER A 145 -10.60 -1.12 38.80
CA SER A 145 -11.82 -1.23 39.59
C SER A 145 -13.05 -0.84 38.77
N ALA A 146 -13.03 0.33 38.12
CA ALA A 146 -14.11 0.77 37.24
C ALA A 146 -14.36 -0.21 36.08
N TRP A 147 -13.31 -0.82 35.53
CA TRP A 147 -13.43 -1.87 34.53
C TRP A 147 -14.18 -3.11 35.04
N ARG A 148 -13.98 -3.54 36.30
CA ARG A 148 -14.67 -4.72 36.85
C ARG A 148 -16.18 -4.53 36.96
N ASP A 149 -16.64 -3.28 37.03
CA ASP A 149 -18.07 -2.94 37.02
C ASP A 149 -18.64 -2.94 35.60
N MET A 150 -17.79 -2.87 34.56
CA MET A 150 -18.22 -3.07 33.18
C MET A 150 -18.74 -4.49 32.99
N GLY A 151 -19.91 -4.63 32.36
CA GLY A 151 -20.55 -5.93 32.16
C GLY A 151 -19.79 -6.85 31.21
N GLU A 152 -20.11 -8.16 31.26
CA GLU A 152 -19.45 -9.21 30.47
C GLU A 152 -19.59 -9.06 28.95
N ASP A 153 -20.51 -8.22 28.48
CA ASP A 153 -20.75 -7.95 27.06
C ASP A 153 -19.75 -6.97 26.43
N THR A 154 -18.90 -6.32 27.24
CA THR A 154 -17.89 -5.34 26.82
C THR A 154 -16.49 -5.97 26.88
N GLY A 155 -15.77 -6.00 25.75
CA GLY A 155 -14.41 -6.52 25.69
C GLY A 155 -13.34 -5.45 25.89
N LEU A 156 -12.28 -5.75 26.66
CA LEU A 156 -11.11 -4.88 26.76
C LEU A 156 -10.19 -5.09 25.56
N ILE A 157 -9.94 -4.02 24.80
CA ILE A 157 -8.78 -3.92 23.91
C ILE A 157 -7.67 -3.27 24.73
N LEU A 158 -6.62 -4.01 25.05
CA LEU A 158 -5.45 -3.48 25.74
C LEU A 158 -4.44 -3.05 24.68
N SER A 159 -4.15 -1.76 24.58
CA SER A 159 -3.37 -1.21 23.47
C SER A 159 -2.04 -0.57 23.87
N ARG A 160 -1.10 -0.52 22.92
CA ARG A 160 0.15 0.25 23.05
C ARG A 160 0.57 0.78 21.69
N HIS A 161 0.93 2.05 21.62
CA HIS A 161 1.38 2.72 20.39
C HIS A 161 2.80 3.25 20.54
N ASP A 162 3.63 3.09 19.50
CA ASP A 162 4.95 3.71 19.41
C ASP A 162 5.07 4.54 18.12
N MET A 163 5.02 5.86 18.28
CA MET A 163 4.99 6.80 17.17
C MET A 163 6.36 6.96 16.50
N LEU A 164 7.45 6.52 17.14
CA LEU A 164 8.81 6.70 16.66
C LEU A 164 9.31 5.51 15.84
N GLY A 165 8.92 4.29 16.22
CA GLY A 165 9.32 3.10 15.49
C GLY A 165 9.01 1.80 16.21
N ARG A 166 9.53 0.70 15.69
CA ARG A 166 9.43 -0.62 16.33
C ARG A 166 9.96 -0.58 17.78
N PRO A 167 9.14 -0.90 18.80
CA PRO A 167 9.55 -0.83 20.21
C PRO A 167 10.71 -1.78 20.50
N GLY A 168 11.75 -1.35 21.22
CA GLY A 168 12.89 -2.22 21.56
C GLY A 168 12.49 -3.47 22.35
N ASP A 169 11.44 -3.38 23.15
CA ASP A 169 10.87 -4.41 24.01
C ASP A 169 9.64 -5.11 23.42
N LEU A 170 9.37 -5.01 22.11
CA LEU A 170 8.16 -5.50 21.43
C LEU A 170 7.64 -6.86 21.93
N LEU A 171 8.48 -7.91 21.90
CA LEU A 171 8.06 -9.26 22.29
C LEU A 171 7.71 -9.37 23.77
N ARG A 172 8.43 -8.63 24.63
CA ARG A 172 8.13 -8.58 26.07
C ARG A 172 6.81 -7.85 26.30
N ALA A 173 6.61 -6.70 25.65
CA ALA A 173 5.36 -5.95 25.71
C ALA A 173 4.16 -6.82 25.32
N MET A 174 4.29 -7.55 24.20
CA MET A 174 3.26 -8.48 23.74
C MET A 174 2.98 -9.60 24.75
N ALA A 175 4.01 -10.19 25.35
CA ALA A 175 3.85 -11.22 26.36
C ALA A 175 3.17 -10.68 27.64
N ASP A 176 3.62 -9.52 28.12
CA ASP A 176 3.07 -8.87 29.31
C ASP A 176 1.59 -8.52 29.09
N MET A 177 1.25 -7.88 27.96
CA MET A 177 -0.15 -7.56 27.60
C MET A 177 -1.01 -8.80 27.41
N SER A 178 -0.49 -9.85 26.77
CA SER A 178 -1.24 -11.11 26.56
C SER A 178 -1.51 -11.87 27.85
N SER A 179 -0.71 -11.63 28.89
CA SER A 179 -0.86 -12.27 30.20
C SER A 179 -1.97 -11.67 31.06
N ILE A 180 -2.46 -10.47 30.71
CA ILE A 180 -3.56 -9.81 31.42
C ILE A 180 -4.87 -10.55 31.11
N GLU A 181 -5.52 -11.12 32.13
CA GLU A 181 -6.70 -11.96 31.96
C GLU A 181 -7.86 -11.18 31.33
N GLU A 182 -8.08 -9.96 31.79
CA GLU A 182 -9.16 -9.06 31.37
C GLU A 182 -9.04 -8.62 29.91
N ALA A 183 -7.83 -8.63 29.33
CA ALA A 183 -7.60 -8.24 27.94
C ALA A 183 -8.23 -9.28 27.00
N ALA A 184 -9.37 -8.91 26.39
CA ALA A 184 -10.05 -9.72 25.39
C ALA A 184 -9.31 -9.69 24.05
N VAL A 185 -8.69 -8.54 23.74
CA VAL A 185 -7.87 -8.32 22.53
C VAL A 185 -6.61 -7.56 22.92
N VAL A 186 -5.47 -7.94 22.36
CA VAL A 186 -4.20 -7.18 22.49
C VAL A 186 -3.98 -6.36 21.23
N LYS A 187 -3.70 -5.06 21.36
CA LYS A 187 -3.43 -4.16 20.24
C LYS A 187 -2.05 -3.54 20.36
N ILE A 188 -1.22 -3.71 19.34
CA ILE A 188 0.06 -3.03 19.27
C ILE A 188 0.21 -2.32 17.93
N ALA A 189 0.67 -1.08 17.97
CA ALA A 189 0.92 -0.31 16.77
C ALA A 189 2.22 0.46 16.84
N TRP A 190 2.96 0.51 15.73
CA TRP A 190 4.19 1.30 15.68
C TRP A 190 4.47 1.89 14.31
N ARG A 191 5.30 2.93 14.22
CA ARG A 191 5.69 3.50 12.93
C ARG A 191 6.64 2.58 12.16
N ALA A 192 6.24 2.12 10.97
CA ALA A 192 7.15 1.39 10.09
C ALA A 192 8.16 2.35 9.46
N ARG A 193 9.42 1.92 9.43
CA ARG A 193 10.52 2.57 8.72
C ARG A 193 10.86 1.85 7.43
N SER A 194 10.50 0.56 7.34
CA SER A 194 10.74 -0.31 6.20
C SER A 194 9.76 -1.48 6.19
N ALA A 195 9.79 -2.27 5.11
CA ALA A 195 9.01 -3.50 5.01
C ALA A 195 9.27 -4.51 6.14
N ARG A 196 10.50 -4.51 6.71
CA ARG A 196 10.86 -5.39 7.82
C ARG A 196 9.96 -5.18 9.03
N ASP A 197 9.58 -3.93 9.32
CA ASP A 197 8.70 -3.63 10.44
C ASP A 197 7.32 -4.29 10.24
N SER A 198 6.82 -4.33 9.00
CA SER A 198 5.57 -5.03 8.67
C SER A 198 5.68 -6.55 8.79
N ILE A 199 6.81 -7.14 8.40
CA ILE A 199 7.07 -8.58 8.60
C ILE A 199 7.10 -8.93 10.09
N GLU A 200 7.73 -8.12 10.94
CA GLU A 200 7.72 -8.34 12.40
C GLU A 200 6.29 -8.27 12.99
N ALA A 201 5.39 -7.47 12.42
CA ALA A 201 3.98 -7.48 12.83
C ALA A 201 3.28 -8.79 12.47
N PHE A 202 3.60 -9.39 11.33
CA PHE A 202 3.09 -10.71 10.95
C PHE A 202 3.63 -11.81 11.87
N ASP A 203 4.89 -11.75 12.30
CA ASP A 203 5.44 -12.67 13.30
C ASP A 203 4.69 -12.58 14.64
N VAL A 204 4.34 -11.36 15.07
CA VAL A 204 3.50 -11.13 16.26
C VAL A 204 2.14 -11.79 16.08
N LEU A 205 1.51 -11.65 14.92
CA LEU A 205 0.22 -12.29 14.65
C LEU A 205 0.35 -13.81 14.64
N ARG A 206 1.33 -14.39 13.96
CA ARG A 206 1.50 -15.85 13.85
C ARG A 206 1.80 -16.54 15.18
N THR A 207 2.34 -15.81 16.15
CA THR A 207 2.70 -16.31 17.49
C THR A 207 1.73 -15.90 18.59
N ARG A 208 0.62 -15.24 18.25
CA ARG A 208 -0.36 -14.70 19.22
C ARG A 208 -1.01 -15.79 20.07
N ALA A 209 -1.23 -15.48 21.35
CA ALA A 209 -1.97 -16.34 22.29
C ALA A 209 -3.45 -15.93 22.44
N LYS A 210 -3.78 -14.71 22.05
CA LYS A 210 -5.12 -14.10 22.15
C LYS A 210 -5.49 -13.46 20.80
N PRO A 211 -6.76 -13.07 20.59
CA PRO A 211 -7.09 -12.15 19.51
C PRO A 211 -6.17 -10.93 19.57
N THR A 212 -5.52 -10.61 18.45
CA THR A 212 -4.47 -9.59 18.39
C THR A 212 -4.66 -8.68 17.20
N ILE A 213 -4.45 -7.39 17.41
CA ILE A 213 -4.31 -6.36 16.38
C ILE A 213 -2.84 -5.95 16.38
N ALA A 214 -2.12 -6.17 15.28
CA ALA A 214 -0.74 -5.73 15.12
C ALA A 214 -0.65 -4.91 13.83
N LEU A 215 -0.32 -3.62 13.95
CA LEU A 215 -0.37 -2.69 12.84
C LEU A 215 0.85 -1.79 12.79
N CYS A 216 1.29 -1.48 11.58
CA CYS A 216 2.31 -0.50 11.34
C CYS A 216 1.72 0.78 10.74
N MET A 217 2.11 1.93 11.30
CA MET A 217 1.80 3.25 10.78
C MET A 217 2.78 3.66 9.67
N GLY A 218 2.33 4.57 8.81
CA GLY A 218 3.09 5.06 7.67
C GLY A 218 2.97 4.17 6.44
N GLU A 219 3.48 4.65 5.31
CA GLU A 219 3.34 3.98 4.01
C GLU A 219 3.95 2.58 3.98
N ALA A 220 5.12 2.38 4.62
CA ALA A 220 5.76 1.07 4.73
C ALA A 220 4.95 0.07 5.59
N GLY A 221 3.97 0.57 6.35
CA GLY A 221 3.07 -0.22 7.20
C GLY A 221 1.82 -0.72 6.50
N LEU A 222 1.53 -0.27 5.26
CA LEU A 222 0.34 -0.68 4.50
C LEU A 222 0.12 -2.20 4.44
N PRO A 223 1.16 -3.07 4.28
CA PRO A 223 0.96 -4.52 4.27
C PRO A 223 0.24 -5.02 5.52
N THR A 224 0.53 -4.46 6.70
CA THR A 224 -0.11 -4.87 7.97
C THR A 224 -1.60 -4.56 8.01
N ARG A 225 -2.07 -3.62 7.19
CA ARG A 225 -3.49 -3.26 7.09
C ARG A 225 -4.22 -4.12 6.07
N VAL A 226 -3.61 -4.29 4.89
CA VAL A 226 -4.20 -5.03 3.76
C VAL A 226 -4.22 -6.52 4.05
N LEU A 227 -3.12 -7.07 4.57
CA LEU A 227 -2.98 -8.51 4.81
C LEU A 227 -3.42 -8.92 6.22
N ALA A 228 -4.02 -8.01 7.00
CA ALA A 228 -4.36 -8.26 8.39
C ALA A 228 -5.22 -9.52 8.56
N GLY A 229 -6.27 -9.65 7.74
CA GLY A 229 -7.17 -10.81 7.77
C GLY A 229 -6.47 -12.12 7.43
N ARG A 230 -5.67 -12.11 6.36
CA ARG A 230 -4.85 -13.25 5.94
C ARG A 230 -3.91 -13.74 7.05
N GLU A 231 -3.27 -12.81 7.76
CA GLU A 231 -2.31 -13.13 8.83
C GLU A 231 -3.00 -13.43 10.17
N GLY A 232 -4.35 -13.36 10.20
CA GLY A 232 -5.18 -13.71 11.34
C GLY A 232 -5.28 -12.62 12.41
N ALA A 233 -5.07 -11.36 12.05
CA ALA A 233 -5.40 -10.25 12.93
C ALA A 233 -6.88 -10.27 13.32
N PHE A 234 -7.19 -9.75 14.50
CA PHE A 234 -8.57 -9.59 14.94
C PHE A 234 -9.34 -8.59 14.08
N LEU A 235 -8.71 -7.47 13.73
CA LEU A 235 -9.24 -6.46 12.84
C LEU A 235 -8.12 -5.63 12.19
N SER A 236 -8.49 -4.87 11.16
CA SER A 236 -7.67 -3.83 10.53
C SER A 236 -8.39 -2.48 10.61
N PHE A 237 -7.64 -1.40 10.78
CA PHE A 237 -8.20 -0.04 10.81
C PHE A 237 -8.06 0.65 9.44
N ALA A 238 -9.17 1.20 8.98
CA ALA A 238 -9.31 2.02 7.78
C ALA A 238 -9.78 3.44 8.12
N ALA A 239 -9.51 4.37 7.22
CA ALA A 239 -9.95 5.76 7.31
C ALA A 239 -11.42 5.90 6.90
N GLY A 240 -12.18 6.69 7.65
CA GLY A 240 -13.54 7.11 7.29
C GLY A 240 -13.54 8.29 6.31
N THR A 241 -14.73 8.78 5.97
CA THR A 241 -14.90 9.94 5.06
C THR A 241 -14.36 11.25 5.63
N GLY A 242 -14.20 11.35 6.96
CA GLY A 242 -13.52 12.45 7.65
C GLY A 242 -11.99 12.45 7.50
N GLY A 243 -11.41 11.45 6.83
CA GLY A 243 -9.97 11.30 6.64
C GLY A 243 -9.33 10.30 7.63
N PRO A 244 -8.00 10.09 7.50
CA PRO A 244 -7.27 9.15 8.36
C PRO A 244 -7.05 9.70 9.77
N THR A 245 -7.21 8.84 10.79
CA THR A 245 -6.86 9.11 12.19
C THR A 245 -5.43 8.67 12.54
N ALA A 246 -4.77 7.93 11.65
CA ALA A 246 -3.37 7.52 11.79
C ALA A 246 -2.65 7.47 10.43
N PRO A 247 -1.33 7.76 10.39
CA PRO A 247 -0.57 7.72 9.14
C PRO A 247 -0.64 6.35 8.44
N GLY A 248 -0.86 6.36 7.12
CA GLY A 248 -0.90 5.16 6.28
C GLY A 248 -2.21 4.38 6.30
N GLN A 249 -3.28 4.90 6.91
CA GLN A 249 -4.63 4.33 6.74
C GLN A 249 -5.12 4.55 5.30
N CYS A 250 -5.55 3.47 4.65
CA CYS A 250 -6.35 3.55 3.43
C CYS A 250 -7.83 3.69 3.80
N SER A 251 -8.66 4.19 2.87
CA SER A 251 -10.10 4.30 3.07
C SER A 251 -10.75 2.91 3.22
N VAL A 252 -11.95 2.86 3.82
CA VAL A 252 -12.74 1.62 3.88
C VAL A 252 -12.94 1.05 2.47
N ARG A 253 -13.34 1.90 1.52
CA ARG A 253 -13.47 1.51 0.10
C ARG A 253 -12.19 0.92 -0.49
N ASP A 254 -11.03 1.52 -0.25
CA ASP A 254 -9.77 0.99 -0.77
C ASP A 254 -9.45 -0.37 -0.16
N LEU A 255 -9.63 -0.53 1.15
CA LEU A 255 -9.38 -1.80 1.82
C LEU A 255 -10.33 -2.90 1.30
N VAL A 256 -11.63 -2.63 1.30
CA VAL A 256 -12.67 -3.61 0.95
C VAL A 256 -12.72 -3.89 -0.55
N SER A 257 -12.72 -2.85 -1.38
CA SER A 257 -12.97 -2.98 -2.82
C SER A 257 -11.68 -3.07 -3.65
N ARG A 258 -10.70 -2.20 -3.41
CA ARG A 258 -9.45 -2.21 -4.20
C ARG A 258 -8.56 -3.38 -3.82
N TYR A 259 -8.29 -3.56 -2.52
CA TYR A 259 -7.43 -4.64 -2.04
C TYR A 259 -8.19 -5.93 -1.77
N ARG A 260 -9.52 -5.93 -1.93
CA ARG A 260 -10.38 -7.12 -1.83
C ARG A 260 -10.15 -7.86 -0.50
N PHE A 261 -10.08 -7.10 0.59
CA PHE A 261 -9.68 -7.57 1.91
C PHE A 261 -10.36 -8.88 2.37
N ARG A 262 -11.62 -9.10 1.96
CA ARG A 262 -12.43 -10.27 2.30
C ARG A 262 -12.13 -11.52 1.47
N GLU A 263 -11.47 -11.36 0.33
CA GLU A 263 -11.07 -12.44 -0.58
C GLU A 263 -9.66 -12.96 -0.27
N LEU A 264 -8.89 -12.26 0.58
CA LEU A 264 -7.51 -12.61 0.87
C LEU A 264 -7.43 -13.79 1.84
N ASP A 265 -6.68 -14.82 1.45
CA ASP A 265 -6.46 -16.03 2.23
C ASP A 265 -4.98 -16.41 2.27
N ALA A 266 -4.66 -17.50 2.97
CA ALA A 266 -3.28 -17.95 3.18
C ALA A 266 -2.57 -18.37 1.87
N GLU A 267 -3.31 -18.61 0.78
CA GLU A 267 -2.76 -18.94 -0.53
C GLU A 267 -2.67 -17.74 -1.46
N THR A 268 -3.19 -16.57 -1.07
CA THR A 268 -3.08 -15.34 -1.85
C THR A 268 -1.62 -14.96 -2.08
N ASP A 269 -1.24 -14.87 -3.34
CA ASP A 269 0.07 -14.40 -3.77
C ASP A 269 0.19 -12.87 -3.69
N VAL A 270 1.33 -12.38 -3.24
CA VAL A 270 1.56 -10.94 -3.06
C VAL A 270 2.42 -10.39 -4.17
N PHE A 271 2.00 -9.23 -4.67
CA PHE A 271 2.70 -8.42 -5.64
C PHE A 271 2.88 -7.02 -5.08
N CYS A 272 4.03 -6.41 -5.35
CA CYS A 272 4.27 -5.04 -4.91
C CYS A 272 4.80 -4.15 -6.03
N ILE A 273 4.50 -2.85 -5.98
CA ILE A 273 5.31 -1.84 -6.66
C ILE A 273 6.28 -1.19 -5.66
N LEU A 274 7.57 -1.22 -5.99
CA LEU A 274 8.64 -0.63 -5.18
C LEU A 274 9.15 0.66 -5.83
N GLY A 275 9.22 1.74 -5.05
CA GLY A 275 9.63 3.06 -5.54
C GLY A 275 9.71 4.10 -4.43
N ASP A 276 10.22 5.28 -4.77
CA ASP A 276 10.12 6.49 -3.95
C ASP A 276 10.18 7.75 -4.83
N PRO A 277 9.13 8.60 -4.85
CA PRO A 277 7.83 8.42 -4.21
C PRO A 277 6.97 7.33 -4.88
N ILE A 278 5.98 6.78 -4.16
CA ILE A 278 5.10 5.71 -4.68
C ILE A 278 3.59 5.95 -4.52
N ALA A 279 3.19 6.97 -3.75
CA ALA A 279 1.79 7.22 -3.40
C ALA A 279 0.85 7.44 -4.62
N HIS A 280 1.38 7.97 -5.73
CA HIS A 280 0.61 8.28 -6.94
C HIS A 280 0.60 7.15 -7.98
N SER A 281 1.14 5.97 -7.65
CA SER A 281 1.11 4.84 -8.58
C SER A 281 -0.31 4.34 -8.78
N ILE A 282 -0.75 4.29 -10.04
CA ILE A 282 -2.01 3.67 -10.45
C ILE A 282 -1.89 2.14 -10.67
N SER A 283 -0.68 1.57 -10.51
CA SER A 283 -0.44 0.12 -10.66
C SER A 283 -1.31 -0.75 -9.73
N PRO A 284 -1.51 -0.40 -8.45
CA PRO A 284 -2.42 -1.13 -7.57
C PRO A 284 -3.87 -1.13 -8.05
N ILE A 285 -4.32 -0.09 -8.77
CA ILE A 285 -5.68 -0.03 -9.31
C ILE A 285 -5.84 -1.07 -10.41
N VAL A 286 -4.97 -1.03 -11.43
CA VAL A 286 -5.09 -1.92 -12.58
C VAL A 286 -4.78 -3.39 -12.24
N HIS A 287 -3.76 -3.66 -11.43
CA HIS A 287 -3.42 -5.06 -11.13
C HIS A 287 -4.43 -5.75 -10.23
N ASN A 288 -4.96 -5.09 -9.18
CA ASN A 288 -6.01 -5.70 -8.36
C ASN A 288 -7.31 -5.89 -9.16
N ALA A 289 -7.68 -4.94 -10.02
CA ALA A 289 -8.81 -5.13 -10.94
C ALA A 289 -8.55 -6.31 -11.89
N GLY A 290 -7.33 -6.42 -12.43
CA GLY A 290 -6.94 -7.56 -13.26
C GLY A 290 -7.03 -8.91 -12.56
N PHE A 291 -6.62 -8.97 -11.28
CA PHE A 291 -6.76 -10.19 -10.48
C PHE A 291 -8.23 -10.53 -10.20
N ALA A 292 -9.09 -9.54 -9.98
CA ALA A 292 -10.53 -9.73 -9.81
C ALA A 292 -11.19 -10.26 -11.10
N ASP A 293 -10.96 -9.58 -12.22
CA ASP A 293 -11.54 -9.89 -13.53
C ASP A 293 -11.15 -11.30 -14.03
N THR A 294 -9.97 -11.77 -13.64
CA THR A 294 -9.44 -13.09 -14.05
C THR A 294 -9.65 -14.19 -13.00
N GLY A 295 -10.12 -13.84 -11.80
CA GLY A 295 -10.23 -14.77 -10.67
C GLY A 295 -8.88 -15.24 -10.12
N PHE A 296 -7.80 -14.49 -10.37
CA PHE A 296 -6.46 -14.81 -9.84
C PHE A 296 -6.39 -14.45 -8.34
N ASN A 297 -5.95 -15.40 -7.51
CA ASN A 297 -5.80 -15.20 -6.07
C ASN A 297 -4.51 -14.42 -5.75
N GLY A 298 -4.52 -13.12 -6.05
CA GLY A 298 -3.39 -12.23 -5.81
C GLY A 298 -3.80 -10.87 -5.29
N VAL A 299 -2.88 -10.18 -4.62
CA VAL A 299 -3.05 -8.80 -4.16
C VAL A 299 -1.84 -7.95 -4.54
N PHE A 300 -2.09 -6.74 -5.04
CA PHE A 300 -1.06 -5.80 -5.46
C PHE A 300 -1.00 -4.58 -4.55
N MET A 301 0.16 -4.27 -3.95
CA MET A 301 0.31 -3.16 -3.01
C MET A 301 1.47 -2.22 -3.38
N PRO A 302 1.37 -0.90 -3.11
CA PRO A 302 2.53 -0.03 -3.12
C PRO A 302 3.36 -0.22 -1.85
N LEU A 303 4.69 -0.22 -2.00
CA LEU A 303 5.61 -0.29 -0.87
C LEU A 303 6.77 0.69 -1.09
N PRO A 304 6.89 1.74 -0.26
CA PRO A 304 7.95 2.72 -0.42
C PRO A 304 9.31 2.10 -0.07
N VAL A 305 10.32 2.42 -0.86
CA VAL A 305 11.70 2.00 -0.62
C VAL A 305 12.59 3.22 -0.74
N ALA A 306 13.22 3.62 0.36
CA ALA A 306 14.14 4.74 0.35
C ALA A 306 15.24 4.56 -0.72
N PRO A 307 15.72 5.63 -1.37
CA PRO A 307 16.75 5.53 -2.41
C PRO A 307 18.01 4.81 -1.91
N GLY A 308 18.63 4.06 -2.82
CA GLY A 308 19.91 3.41 -2.59
C GLY A 308 19.85 1.90 -2.51
N TRP A 309 20.98 1.29 -2.86
CA TRP A 309 21.15 -0.15 -3.02
C TRP A 309 20.84 -0.94 -1.74
N GLU A 310 21.32 -0.49 -0.59
CA GLU A 310 21.15 -1.20 0.68
C GLU A 310 19.67 -1.26 1.11
N SER A 311 18.94 -0.15 0.96
CA SER A 311 17.50 -0.07 1.24
C SER A 311 16.71 -1.03 0.34
N PHE A 312 17.04 -1.07 -0.96
CA PHE A 312 16.44 -1.98 -1.91
C PHE A 312 16.72 -3.44 -1.56
N LYS A 313 18.01 -3.78 -1.38
CA LYS A 313 18.45 -5.13 -1.05
C LYS A 313 17.83 -5.64 0.25
N ALA A 314 17.80 -4.82 1.30
CA ALA A 314 17.20 -5.18 2.58
C ALA A 314 15.69 -5.39 2.46
N THR A 315 14.99 -4.58 1.66
CA THR A 315 13.55 -4.70 1.44
C THR A 315 13.22 -5.97 0.65
N VAL A 316 13.82 -6.17 -0.52
CA VAL A 316 13.54 -7.37 -1.33
C VAL A 316 13.96 -8.64 -0.59
N GLY A 317 15.11 -8.61 0.10
CA GLY A 317 15.59 -9.72 0.92
C GLY A 317 14.58 -10.14 2.00
N VAL A 318 14.08 -9.19 2.81
CA VAL A 318 13.14 -9.54 3.89
C VAL A 318 11.80 -10.06 3.37
N LEU A 319 11.33 -9.56 2.22
CA LEU A 319 10.09 -10.04 1.60
C LEU A 319 10.22 -11.45 1.02
N LEU A 320 11.40 -11.81 0.49
CA LEU A 320 11.69 -13.15 -0.02
C LEU A 320 11.94 -14.16 1.10
N GLU A 321 12.56 -13.72 2.20
CA GLU A 321 12.83 -14.56 3.37
C GLU A 321 11.55 -14.96 4.12
N ASP A 322 10.53 -14.10 4.13
CA ASP A 322 9.25 -14.43 4.77
C ASP A 322 8.37 -15.30 3.86
N GLY A 323 8.47 -16.62 4.03
CA GLY A 323 7.68 -17.58 3.24
C GLY A 323 6.16 -17.42 3.37
N GLY A 324 5.67 -16.84 4.48
CA GLY A 324 4.25 -16.52 4.65
C GLY A 324 3.80 -15.26 3.91
N PHE A 325 4.72 -14.38 3.52
CA PHE A 325 4.38 -13.19 2.73
C PHE A 325 3.93 -13.56 1.32
N ARG A 326 4.45 -14.67 0.77
CA ARG A 326 4.15 -15.21 -0.57
C ARG A 326 4.40 -14.23 -1.71
N LEU A 327 5.58 -13.59 -1.71
CA LEU A 327 5.96 -12.70 -2.81
C LEU A 327 6.08 -13.47 -4.14
N ARG A 328 5.32 -13.07 -5.17
CA ARG A 328 5.38 -13.65 -6.52
C ARG A 328 5.82 -12.69 -7.61
N GLY A 329 5.76 -11.38 -7.37
CA GLY A 329 6.23 -10.42 -8.35
C GLY A 329 6.41 -9.02 -7.80
N LEU A 330 7.34 -8.30 -8.42
CA LEU A 330 7.59 -6.89 -8.11
C LEU A 330 7.57 -6.07 -9.39
N CYS A 331 6.78 -5.01 -9.38
CA CYS A 331 6.98 -3.87 -10.27
C CYS A 331 7.99 -2.92 -9.62
N ILE A 332 8.94 -2.42 -10.39
CA ILE A 332 10.02 -1.57 -9.90
C ILE A 332 9.98 -0.25 -10.66
N THR A 333 9.81 0.84 -9.92
CA THR A 333 9.86 2.20 -10.47
C THR A 333 11.09 2.95 -9.95
N LEU A 334 11.17 4.24 -10.28
CA LEU A 334 12.23 5.13 -9.83
C LEU A 334 12.39 5.09 -8.29
N PRO A 335 13.62 5.13 -7.76
CA PRO A 335 14.92 5.12 -8.45
C PRO A 335 15.54 3.71 -8.62
N HIS A 336 14.76 2.63 -8.47
CA HIS A 336 15.31 1.30 -8.14
C HIS A 336 15.54 0.35 -9.31
N LYS A 337 15.27 0.74 -10.56
CA LYS A 337 15.32 -0.19 -11.71
C LYS A 337 16.70 -0.81 -11.94
N GLU A 338 17.78 -0.06 -11.71
CA GLU A 338 19.16 -0.59 -11.79
C GLU A 338 19.48 -1.50 -10.59
N HIS A 339 18.95 -1.18 -9.41
CA HIS A 339 19.07 -2.02 -8.22
C HIS A 339 18.34 -3.37 -8.39
N ALA A 340 17.16 -3.39 -9.00
CA ALA A 340 16.45 -4.63 -9.30
C ALA A 340 17.27 -5.59 -10.17
N LEU A 341 17.85 -5.07 -11.26
CA LEU A 341 18.72 -5.87 -12.13
C LEU A 341 19.93 -6.41 -11.36
N ARG A 342 20.60 -5.55 -10.58
CA ARG A 342 21.74 -5.92 -9.74
C ARG A 342 21.37 -7.01 -8.72
N PHE A 343 20.22 -6.90 -8.07
CA PHE A 343 19.75 -7.85 -7.07
C PHE A 343 19.54 -9.23 -7.66
N VAL A 344 18.81 -9.34 -8.76
CA VAL A 344 18.59 -10.63 -9.41
C VAL A 344 19.92 -11.23 -9.89
N LYS A 345 20.84 -10.41 -10.42
CA LYS A 345 22.19 -10.86 -10.80
C LYS A 345 23.00 -11.41 -9.61
N GLU A 346 23.06 -10.68 -8.50
CA GLU A 346 23.79 -11.09 -7.29
C GLU A 346 23.17 -12.34 -6.65
N SER A 347 21.85 -12.50 -6.75
CA SER A 347 21.12 -13.68 -6.26
C SER A 347 21.21 -14.90 -7.18
N GLY A 348 21.90 -14.80 -8.33
CA GLY A 348 22.04 -15.91 -9.28
C GLY A 348 20.77 -16.20 -10.10
N GLY A 349 19.85 -15.25 -10.18
CA GLY A 349 18.63 -15.36 -10.98
C GLY A 349 18.87 -15.14 -12.48
N THR A 350 17.80 -15.23 -13.25
CA THR A 350 17.81 -15.05 -14.70
C THR A 350 17.47 -13.61 -15.08
N ILE A 351 18.03 -13.14 -16.19
CA ILE A 351 17.83 -11.77 -16.69
C ILE A 351 17.47 -11.88 -18.17
N SER A 352 16.41 -11.19 -18.60
CA SER A 352 16.06 -11.13 -20.02
C SER A 352 17.09 -10.33 -20.83
N ASP A 353 17.23 -10.65 -22.11
CA ASP A 353 18.15 -9.95 -23.01
C ASP A 353 17.89 -8.44 -23.04
N ILE A 354 16.61 -8.04 -23.07
CA ILE A 354 16.20 -6.63 -23.08
C ILE A 354 16.51 -5.92 -21.75
N ALA A 355 16.34 -6.58 -20.60
CA ALA A 355 16.70 -6.01 -19.30
C ALA A 355 18.22 -5.88 -19.15
N GLN A 356 18.97 -6.84 -19.68
CA GLN A 356 20.43 -6.79 -19.70
C GLN A 356 20.92 -5.64 -20.60
N ARG A 357 20.35 -5.48 -21.80
CA ARG A 357 20.65 -4.38 -22.72
C ARG A 357 20.32 -3.02 -22.10
N ALA A 358 19.14 -2.87 -21.49
CA ALA A 358 18.74 -1.64 -20.83
C ALA A 358 19.61 -1.30 -19.60
N GLY A 359 20.29 -2.29 -19.01
CA GLY A 359 21.00 -2.15 -17.75
C GLY A 359 20.06 -1.87 -16.57
N ALA A 360 18.77 -2.16 -16.73
CA ALA A 360 17.72 -1.88 -15.75
C ALA A 360 16.54 -2.85 -15.90
N ALA A 361 15.91 -3.20 -14.79
CA ALA A 361 14.71 -4.04 -14.75
C ALA A 361 13.57 -3.30 -14.04
N ASN A 362 12.37 -3.29 -14.63
CA ASN A 362 11.16 -2.77 -14.00
C ASN A 362 10.26 -3.90 -13.47
N THR A 363 10.63 -5.16 -13.69
CA THR A 363 9.82 -6.34 -13.36
C THR A 363 10.70 -7.42 -12.76
N ILE A 364 10.32 -7.94 -11.59
CA ILE A 364 10.87 -9.17 -11.03
C ILE A 364 9.73 -10.19 -10.94
N VAL A 365 9.99 -11.41 -11.38
CA VAL A 365 9.14 -12.59 -11.18
C VAL A 365 9.82 -13.49 -10.17
N VAL A 366 9.05 -13.98 -9.20
CA VAL A 366 9.49 -14.95 -8.20
C VAL A 366 8.71 -16.24 -8.44
N ASP A 367 9.41 -17.31 -8.81
CA ASP A 367 8.76 -18.60 -9.04
C ASP A 367 8.40 -19.32 -7.72
N GLU A 368 7.76 -20.49 -7.83
CA GLU A 368 7.34 -21.28 -6.66
C GLU A 368 8.51 -21.77 -5.79
N GLU A 369 9.68 -21.97 -6.39
CA GLU A 369 10.91 -22.44 -5.73
C GLU A 369 11.74 -21.28 -5.15
N GLY A 370 11.30 -20.02 -5.34
CA GLY A 370 11.98 -18.81 -4.92
C GLY A 370 13.04 -18.31 -5.92
N GLY A 371 13.10 -18.91 -7.11
CA GLY A 371 13.93 -18.46 -8.22
C GLY A 371 13.49 -17.08 -8.72
N LEU A 372 14.48 -16.26 -9.08
CA LEU A 372 14.26 -14.88 -9.51
C LEU A 372 14.49 -14.72 -11.00
N ARG A 373 13.60 -13.99 -11.66
CA ARG A 373 13.79 -13.51 -13.03
C ARG A 373 13.56 -12.00 -13.11
N ALA A 374 14.51 -11.28 -13.69
CA ALA A 374 14.38 -9.85 -13.98
C ALA A 374 14.00 -9.64 -15.45
N ASP A 375 13.09 -8.69 -15.68
CA ASP A 375 12.68 -8.27 -17.01
C ASP A 375 12.46 -6.74 -17.10
N ASN A 376 12.43 -6.23 -18.32
CA ASN A 376 12.14 -4.84 -18.64
C ASN A 376 10.96 -4.78 -19.61
N THR A 377 9.77 -4.52 -19.07
CA THR A 377 8.52 -4.42 -19.85
C THR A 377 8.29 -3.04 -20.43
N ASP A 378 9.03 -2.02 -19.97
CA ASP A 378 8.96 -0.65 -20.52
C ASP A 378 9.46 -0.61 -21.96
N ALA A 379 10.61 -1.25 -22.24
CA ALA A 379 11.23 -1.25 -23.56
C ALA A 379 10.31 -1.81 -24.68
N PRO A 380 9.77 -3.04 -24.57
CA PRO A 380 8.84 -3.56 -25.57
C PRO A 380 7.50 -2.84 -25.57
N ALA A 381 7.07 -2.22 -24.47
CA ALA A 381 5.87 -1.39 -24.45
C ALA A 381 6.06 -0.14 -25.30
N ILE A 382 7.17 0.59 -25.14
CA ILE A 382 7.50 1.79 -25.93
C ILE A 382 7.54 1.47 -27.42
N VAL A 383 8.17 0.35 -27.80
CA VAL A 383 8.23 -0.09 -29.20
C VAL A 383 6.84 -0.40 -29.74
N GLU A 384 6.01 -1.11 -28.97
CA GLU A 384 4.64 -1.47 -29.36
C GLU A 384 3.75 -0.24 -29.56
N THR A 385 3.86 0.76 -28.70
CA THR A 385 2.98 1.93 -28.69
C THR A 385 3.57 3.12 -29.44
N LEU A 386 4.72 2.99 -30.12
CA LEU A 386 5.43 4.10 -30.78
C LEU A 386 4.57 4.87 -31.79
N GLY A 387 3.57 4.21 -32.39
CA GLY A 387 2.65 4.80 -33.37
C GLY A 387 3.17 4.77 -34.81
N ILE A 388 4.43 4.40 -35.02
CA ILE A 388 5.05 4.18 -36.34
C ILE A 388 5.95 2.94 -36.31
N GLU A 389 6.40 2.49 -37.48
CA GLU A 389 7.41 1.44 -37.61
C GLU A 389 8.78 1.97 -37.13
N PRO A 390 9.40 1.38 -36.08
CA PRO A 390 10.67 1.86 -35.56
C PRO A 390 11.83 1.68 -36.54
N SER A 391 11.84 0.59 -37.31
CA SER A 391 12.97 0.26 -38.19
C SER A 391 13.25 1.34 -39.23
N GLY A 392 14.43 1.96 -39.15
CA GLY A 392 14.90 3.01 -40.06
C GLY A 392 14.50 4.44 -39.68
N SER A 393 13.62 4.59 -38.69
CA SER A 393 13.18 5.87 -38.14
C SER A 393 14.32 6.58 -37.38
N ARG A 394 14.22 7.91 -37.25
CA ARG A 394 15.08 8.75 -36.40
C ARG A 394 14.27 9.29 -35.23
N ILE A 395 14.73 9.07 -34.00
CA ILE A 395 14.00 9.36 -32.77
C ILE A 395 14.83 10.29 -31.88
N ALA A 396 14.25 11.42 -31.49
CA ALA A 396 14.81 12.30 -30.46
C ALA A 396 14.27 11.87 -29.09
N ILE A 397 15.13 11.40 -28.19
CA ILE A 397 14.75 11.06 -26.82
C ILE A 397 15.14 12.20 -25.89
N LEU A 398 14.17 12.75 -25.17
CA LEU A 398 14.37 13.78 -24.16
C LEU A 398 14.53 13.11 -22.80
N GLY A 399 15.70 13.21 -22.21
CA GLY A 399 16.06 12.62 -20.92
C GLY A 399 17.09 11.49 -21.01
N ALA A 400 17.73 11.20 -19.88
CA ALA A 400 18.72 10.12 -19.72
C ALA A 400 18.48 9.33 -18.41
N GLY A 401 17.21 9.07 -18.11
CA GLY A 401 16.76 8.31 -16.92
C GLY A 401 16.50 6.83 -17.19
N GLY A 402 15.85 6.15 -16.24
CA GLY A 402 15.50 4.73 -16.39
C GLY A 402 14.53 4.46 -17.55
N ALA A 403 13.59 5.37 -17.83
CA ALA A 403 12.72 5.27 -19.00
C ALA A 403 13.50 5.47 -20.31
N ALA A 404 14.43 6.42 -20.37
CA ALA A 404 15.34 6.59 -21.52
C ALA A 404 16.15 5.33 -21.80
N ARG A 405 16.70 4.68 -20.75
CA ARG A 405 17.43 3.40 -20.87
C ARG A 405 16.59 2.33 -21.56
N ALA A 406 15.33 2.18 -21.12
CA ALA A 406 14.41 1.21 -21.73
C ALA A 406 14.04 1.59 -23.17
N ALA A 407 13.74 2.86 -23.41
CA ALA A 407 13.42 3.39 -24.74
C ALA A 407 14.55 3.13 -25.73
N VAL A 408 15.78 3.53 -25.40
CA VAL A 408 16.98 3.30 -26.22
C VAL A 408 17.16 1.81 -26.49
N ALA A 409 17.11 0.97 -25.45
CA ALA A 409 17.30 -0.47 -25.60
C ALA A 409 16.30 -1.10 -26.59
N GLY A 410 15.00 -0.80 -26.43
CA GLY A 410 13.96 -1.35 -27.28
C GLY A 410 14.00 -0.79 -28.71
N LEU A 411 14.19 0.52 -28.86
CA LEU A 411 14.14 1.19 -30.17
C LEU A 411 15.36 0.86 -31.04
N VAL A 412 16.55 0.79 -30.45
CA VAL A 412 17.77 0.37 -31.17
C VAL A 412 17.65 -1.09 -31.60
N GLU A 413 17.17 -1.98 -30.72
CA GLU A 413 16.92 -3.38 -31.07
C GLU A 413 15.89 -3.53 -32.20
N ALA A 414 14.90 -2.63 -32.25
CA ALA A 414 13.92 -2.54 -33.33
C ALA A 414 14.43 -1.81 -34.60
N GLY A 415 15.69 -1.37 -34.63
CA GLY A 415 16.31 -0.77 -35.81
C GLY A 415 16.10 0.74 -35.98
N ALA A 416 15.74 1.47 -34.92
CA ALA A 416 15.65 2.94 -34.94
C ALA A 416 16.99 3.61 -34.61
N ARG A 417 17.28 4.75 -35.25
CA ARG A 417 18.37 5.65 -34.85
C ARG A 417 17.88 6.58 -33.75
N VAL A 418 18.62 6.70 -32.66
CA VAL A 418 18.22 7.41 -31.45
C VAL A 418 19.25 8.48 -31.10
N ASP A 419 18.78 9.72 -30.99
CA ASP A 419 19.56 10.85 -30.52
C ASP A 419 19.07 11.27 -29.12
N LEU A 420 19.97 11.30 -28.14
CA LEU A 420 19.67 11.64 -26.75
C LEU A 420 19.91 13.12 -26.46
N PHE A 421 18.87 13.79 -25.97
CA PHE A 421 18.94 15.16 -25.47
C PHE A 421 18.70 15.18 -23.97
N ASN A 422 19.61 15.74 -23.20
CA ASN A 422 19.45 15.83 -21.75
C ASN A 422 20.11 17.10 -21.21
N ARG A 423 19.47 17.73 -20.21
CA ARG A 423 19.97 18.96 -19.58
C ARG A 423 21.40 18.83 -19.02
N THR A 424 21.76 17.63 -18.58
CA THR A 424 23.11 17.28 -18.13
C THR A 424 23.74 16.36 -19.19
N PRO A 425 24.57 16.90 -20.11
CA PRO A 425 25.11 16.12 -21.23
C PRO A 425 25.87 14.87 -20.79
N GLU A 426 26.56 14.93 -19.65
CA GLU A 426 27.34 13.81 -19.10
C GLU A 426 26.46 12.58 -18.81
N ARG A 427 25.18 12.78 -18.45
CA ARG A 427 24.25 11.67 -18.22
C ARG A 427 23.82 11.00 -19.53
N ALA A 428 23.60 11.79 -20.58
CA ALA A 428 23.28 11.25 -21.90
C ALA A 428 24.50 10.53 -22.48
N GLN A 429 25.70 11.10 -22.32
CA GLN A 429 26.95 10.50 -22.77
C GLN A 429 27.19 9.14 -22.08
N ALA A 430 26.99 9.08 -20.76
CA ALA A 430 27.09 7.82 -20.02
C ALA A 430 26.06 6.77 -20.46
N LEU A 431 24.89 7.20 -20.94
CA LEU A 431 23.89 6.28 -21.50
C LEU A 431 24.29 5.76 -22.89
N VAL A 432 24.77 6.64 -23.77
CA VAL A 432 25.31 6.25 -25.09
C VAL A 432 26.44 5.24 -24.93
N GLU A 433 27.41 5.53 -24.05
CA GLU A 433 28.54 4.63 -23.76
C GLU A 433 28.09 3.30 -23.15
N ALA A 434 27.08 3.31 -22.27
CA ALA A 434 26.56 2.09 -21.67
C ALA A 434 25.78 1.22 -22.65
N MET A 435 25.15 1.81 -23.67
CA MET A 435 24.44 1.07 -24.71
C MET A 435 25.42 0.45 -25.73
N ASP A 436 26.55 1.11 -25.99
CA ASP A 436 27.61 0.64 -26.90
C ASP A 436 27.07 0.23 -28.27
N ASP A 437 26.18 1.05 -28.83
CA ASP A 437 25.55 0.82 -30.13
C ASP A 437 25.59 2.08 -30.99
N HIS A 438 26.09 1.95 -32.22
CA HIS A 438 26.20 3.02 -33.19
C HIS A 438 24.88 3.70 -33.57
N MET A 439 23.74 3.06 -33.28
CA MET A 439 22.41 3.63 -33.50
C MET A 439 21.95 4.53 -32.35
N CYS A 440 22.73 4.65 -31.26
CA CYS A 440 22.48 5.55 -30.16
C CYS A 440 23.58 6.62 -30.11
N THR A 441 23.20 7.89 -30.24
CA THR A 441 24.11 9.03 -30.29
C THR A 441 23.65 10.16 -29.37
N LEU A 442 24.55 11.09 -29.07
CA LEU A 442 24.16 12.37 -28.45
C LEU A 442 23.46 13.23 -29.50
N GLY A 443 22.38 13.89 -29.09
CA GLY A 443 21.71 14.88 -29.92
C GLY A 443 22.62 16.09 -30.17
N ASP A 444 22.66 16.52 -31.43
CA ASP A 444 23.35 17.73 -31.87
C ASP A 444 22.35 18.88 -31.99
N LEU A 445 22.58 19.98 -31.26
CA LEU A 445 21.73 21.17 -31.31
C LEU A 445 21.84 21.91 -32.65
N ASP A 446 22.88 21.63 -33.45
CA ASP A 446 23.04 22.17 -34.80
C ASP A 446 22.33 21.29 -35.87
N GLU A 447 21.92 20.06 -35.55
CA GLU A 447 21.28 19.11 -36.47
C GLU A 447 19.94 18.56 -35.91
N LEU A 448 18.91 19.41 -35.96
CA LEU A 448 17.61 19.15 -35.33
C LEU A 448 16.50 18.67 -36.29
N SER A 449 16.76 18.59 -37.60
CA SER A 449 15.74 18.26 -38.61
C SER A 449 15.58 16.76 -38.85
N GLY A 450 14.38 16.35 -39.26
CA GLY A 450 14.12 14.98 -39.74
C GLY A 450 14.00 13.91 -38.67
N TYR A 451 13.53 14.27 -37.47
CA TYR A 451 13.07 13.29 -36.48
C TYR A 451 11.65 12.84 -36.81
N ASP A 452 11.44 11.52 -36.87
CA ASP A 452 10.10 10.94 -37.04
C ASP A 452 9.32 10.96 -35.71
N VAL A 453 10.03 10.80 -34.59
CA VAL A 453 9.46 10.78 -33.25
C VAL A 453 10.25 11.66 -32.29
N ILE A 454 9.52 12.44 -31.47
CA ILE A 454 10.06 13.10 -30.28
C ILE A 454 9.49 12.38 -29.05
N LEU A 455 10.35 11.79 -28.23
CA LEU A 455 9.95 10.93 -27.11
C LEU A 455 10.45 11.53 -25.78
N ASN A 456 9.52 12.01 -24.96
CA ASN A 456 9.83 12.51 -23.62
C ASN A 456 9.90 11.38 -22.60
N THR A 457 11.06 11.24 -21.93
CA THR A 457 11.29 10.31 -20.81
C THR A 457 11.64 11.03 -19.50
N THR A 458 11.55 12.36 -19.50
CA THR A 458 11.75 13.17 -18.29
C THR A 458 10.51 13.14 -17.41
N SER A 459 10.62 13.71 -16.21
CA SER A 459 9.48 13.96 -15.32
C SER A 459 8.94 15.39 -15.42
N LEU A 460 9.34 16.16 -16.45
CA LEU A 460 8.79 17.49 -16.71
C LEU A 460 7.36 17.37 -17.23
N GLY A 461 6.47 18.24 -16.77
CA GLY A 461 5.04 18.14 -17.08
C GLY A 461 4.27 17.19 -16.16
N MET A 462 4.93 16.45 -15.26
CA MET A 462 4.28 15.51 -14.35
C MET A 462 3.68 16.23 -13.14
N GLU A 463 2.43 15.92 -12.81
CA GLU A 463 1.76 16.43 -11.61
C GLU A 463 2.49 15.94 -10.36
N GLY A 464 2.78 16.86 -9.42
CA GLY A 464 3.62 16.56 -8.25
C GLY A 464 5.08 16.27 -8.58
N GLY A 465 5.48 16.38 -9.85
CA GLY A 465 6.85 16.28 -10.32
C GLY A 465 7.68 17.54 -10.01
N PRO A 466 8.96 17.55 -10.45
CA PRO A 466 9.88 18.65 -10.17
C PRO A 466 9.46 19.97 -10.83
N ASP A 467 8.74 19.91 -11.95
CA ASP A 467 8.21 21.08 -12.67
C ASP A 467 7.00 20.69 -13.54
N PRO A 468 5.76 20.76 -12.99
CA PRO A 468 4.55 20.34 -13.69
C PRO A 468 4.14 21.21 -14.88
N GLU A 469 4.61 22.46 -14.93
CA GLU A 469 4.26 23.42 -16.00
C GLU A 469 5.34 23.49 -17.09
N ALA A 470 6.47 22.80 -16.91
CA ALA A 470 7.57 22.84 -17.86
C ALA A 470 7.32 21.98 -19.10
N ASN A 471 7.64 22.56 -20.27
CA ASN A 471 7.83 21.82 -21.50
C ASN A 471 9.29 21.33 -21.61
N PRO A 472 9.54 20.02 -21.85
CA PRO A 472 10.88 19.49 -22.00
C PRO A 472 11.64 20.03 -23.22
N LEU A 473 10.97 20.43 -24.31
CA LEU A 473 11.64 21.04 -25.46
C LEU A 473 12.24 22.40 -25.09
N GLU A 474 11.43 23.28 -24.49
CA GLU A 474 11.89 24.60 -24.02
C GLU A 474 13.03 24.45 -23.01
N SER A 475 12.88 23.52 -22.06
CA SER A 475 13.89 23.25 -21.02
C SER A 475 15.24 22.78 -21.59
N LEU A 476 15.24 22.23 -22.80
CA LEU A 476 16.44 21.77 -23.52
C LEU A 476 16.92 22.77 -24.59
N GLY A 477 16.22 23.90 -24.77
CA GLY A 477 16.50 24.86 -25.83
C GLY A 477 16.19 24.34 -27.23
N LEU A 478 15.30 23.34 -27.34
CA LEU A 478 14.85 22.76 -28.60
C LEU A 478 13.68 23.58 -29.16
N PRO A 479 13.68 23.89 -30.46
CA PRO A 479 12.67 24.76 -31.07
C PRO A 479 11.36 24.03 -31.37
N ASP A 480 10.23 24.73 -31.22
CA ASP A 480 8.89 24.17 -31.41
C ASP A 480 8.62 23.63 -32.83
N TRP A 481 9.31 24.15 -33.86
CA TRP A 481 9.14 23.65 -35.23
C TRP A 481 9.48 22.15 -35.37
N MET A 482 10.28 21.58 -34.44
CA MET A 482 10.52 20.14 -34.40
C MET A 482 9.21 19.34 -34.23
N LEU A 483 8.23 19.90 -33.51
CA LEU A 483 6.91 19.27 -33.36
C LEU A 483 6.19 19.16 -34.71
N GLU A 484 6.28 20.20 -35.55
CA GLU A 484 5.64 20.24 -36.87
C GLU A 484 6.26 19.26 -37.88
N GLU A 485 7.57 18.98 -37.74
CA GLU A 485 8.27 18.01 -38.60
C GLU A 485 8.09 16.56 -38.15
N ALA A 486 7.88 16.33 -36.85
CA ALA A 486 7.72 14.99 -36.30
C ALA A 486 6.40 14.35 -36.73
N SER A 487 6.43 13.05 -36.99
CA SER A 487 5.20 12.28 -37.23
C SER A 487 4.46 12.00 -35.92
N VAL A 488 5.21 11.76 -34.84
CA VAL A 488 4.67 11.43 -33.51
C VAL A 488 5.42 12.19 -32.42
N VAL A 489 4.67 12.70 -31.45
CA VAL A 489 5.18 13.10 -30.14
C VAL A 489 4.72 12.06 -29.12
N TYR A 490 5.69 11.44 -28.44
CA TYR A 490 5.47 10.39 -27.48
C TYR A 490 5.78 10.92 -26.08
N GLU A 491 4.80 10.87 -25.20
CA GLU A 491 4.92 11.31 -23.80
C GLU A 491 4.91 10.08 -22.88
N CYS A 492 5.92 9.94 -22.01
CA CYS A 492 5.92 8.90 -20.97
C CYS A 492 5.17 9.31 -19.70
N VAL A 493 5.01 10.62 -19.45
CA VAL A 493 4.20 11.12 -18.33
C VAL A 493 2.72 10.81 -18.58
N TYR A 494 2.06 10.19 -17.61
CA TYR A 494 0.64 9.82 -17.71
C TYR A 494 -0.28 10.65 -16.79
N ALA A 495 0.29 11.37 -15.81
CA ALA A 495 -0.44 12.21 -14.87
C ALA A 495 0.24 13.59 -14.81
N PRO A 496 -0.39 14.65 -15.35
CA PRO A 496 -1.68 14.67 -16.03
C PRO A 496 -1.60 14.08 -17.45
N ARG A 497 -2.76 13.75 -18.03
CA ARG A 497 -2.89 13.25 -19.41
C ARG A 497 -2.48 14.29 -20.47
N ASN A 498 -2.70 15.57 -20.17
CA ASN A 498 -2.35 16.69 -21.03
C ASN A 498 -1.18 17.45 -20.39
N THR A 499 0.05 17.04 -20.69
CA THR A 499 1.25 17.78 -20.30
C THR A 499 1.45 19.00 -21.22
N PRO A 500 2.27 19.99 -20.82
CA PRO A 500 2.64 21.09 -21.71
C PRO A 500 3.20 20.63 -23.07
N LEU A 501 3.92 19.50 -23.11
CA LEU A 501 4.40 18.90 -24.36
C LEU A 501 3.24 18.36 -25.22
N VAL A 502 2.30 17.63 -24.62
CA VAL A 502 1.12 17.11 -25.32
C VAL A 502 0.26 18.23 -25.89
N GLU A 503 0.08 19.32 -25.13
CA GLU A 503 -0.66 20.48 -25.58
C GLU A 503 0.03 21.17 -26.76
N ALA A 504 1.33 21.40 -26.68
CA ALA A 504 2.12 21.98 -27.77
C ALA A 504 2.08 21.11 -29.04
N ALA A 505 2.24 19.78 -28.89
CA ALA A 505 2.18 18.84 -30.01
C ALA A 505 0.81 18.85 -30.70
N ARG A 506 -0.28 18.89 -29.93
CA ARG A 506 -1.64 18.99 -30.49
C ARG A 506 -1.88 20.33 -31.18
N ALA A 507 -1.35 21.43 -30.64
CA ALA A 507 -1.42 22.74 -31.27
C ALA A 507 -0.67 22.79 -32.61
N ALA A 508 0.44 22.04 -32.72
CA ALA A 508 1.19 21.84 -33.96
C ALA A 508 0.51 20.86 -34.96
N GLY A 509 -0.58 20.18 -34.55
CA GLY A 509 -1.28 19.20 -35.38
C GLY A 509 -0.60 17.82 -35.45
N THR A 510 0.35 17.56 -34.56
CA THR A 510 1.14 16.33 -34.51
C THR A 510 0.40 15.20 -33.80
N THR A 511 0.60 13.96 -34.26
CA THR A 511 0.03 12.78 -33.57
C THR A 511 0.67 12.62 -32.21
N VAL A 512 -0.14 12.39 -31.17
CA VAL A 512 0.36 12.20 -29.80
C VAL A 512 0.09 10.79 -29.30
N VAL A 513 1.11 10.16 -28.73
CA VAL A 513 0.99 8.97 -27.88
C VAL A 513 1.17 9.40 -26.43
N THR A 514 0.16 9.19 -25.59
CA THR A 514 0.19 9.58 -24.16
C THR A 514 0.79 8.48 -23.28
N GLY A 515 1.25 8.85 -22.08
CA GLY A 515 1.92 7.92 -21.16
C GLY A 515 1.07 6.74 -20.71
N GLU A 516 -0.26 6.86 -20.75
CA GLU A 516 -1.19 5.77 -20.41
C GLU A 516 -1.05 4.59 -21.37
N ALA A 517 -0.79 4.85 -22.66
CA ALA A 517 -0.60 3.79 -23.65
C ALA A 517 0.62 2.93 -23.27
N MET A 518 1.73 3.59 -22.95
CA MET A 518 2.92 2.93 -22.42
C MET A 518 2.62 2.17 -21.12
N PHE A 519 1.95 2.83 -20.18
CA PHE A 519 1.66 2.29 -18.86
C PHE A 519 0.82 1.00 -18.95
N LEU A 520 -0.25 0.99 -19.73
CA LEU A 520 -1.10 -0.18 -19.91
C LEU A 520 -0.35 -1.31 -20.64
N ALA A 521 0.43 -0.98 -21.67
CA ALA A 521 1.20 -1.97 -22.43
C ALA A 521 2.25 -2.66 -21.54
N GLN A 522 3.00 -1.90 -20.73
CA GLN A 522 3.98 -2.48 -19.80
C GLN A 522 3.28 -3.28 -18.69
N ALA A 523 2.17 -2.79 -18.13
CA ALA A 523 1.44 -3.45 -17.05
C ALA A 523 0.85 -4.79 -17.51
N ARG A 524 0.35 -4.86 -18.75
CA ARG A 524 -0.16 -6.11 -19.33
C ARG A 524 0.94 -7.16 -19.41
N ARG A 525 2.15 -6.77 -19.84
CA ARG A 525 3.30 -7.67 -19.92
C ARG A 525 3.71 -8.17 -18.55
N GLN A 526 3.71 -7.31 -17.53
CA GLN A 526 3.96 -7.69 -16.15
C GLN A 526 2.93 -8.71 -15.64
N PHE A 527 1.65 -8.42 -15.85
CA PHE A 527 0.55 -9.28 -15.43
C PHE A 527 0.65 -10.68 -16.06
N HIS A 528 0.89 -10.76 -17.36
CA HIS A 528 1.11 -12.05 -18.04
C HIS A 528 2.36 -12.76 -17.52
N ALA A 529 3.46 -12.03 -17.28
CA ALA A 529 4.70 -12.63 -16.77
C ALA A 529 4.56 -13.25 -15.37
N TRP A 530 3.67 -12.72 -14.54
CA TRP A 530 3.39 -13.21 -13.19
C TRP A 530 2.33 -14.31 -13.15
N THR A 531 1.25 -14.14 -13.92
CA THR A 531 0.05 -14.99 -13.78
C THR A 531 -0.07 -16.04 -14.89
N GLY A 532 0.62 -15.85 -16.02
CA GLY A 532 0.40 -16.62 -17.24
C GLY A 532 -0.94 -16.34 -17.93
N LEU A 533 -1.71 -15.35 -17.46
CA LEU A 533 -3.01 -14.98 -17.99
C LEU A 533 -2.91 -13.71 -18.84
N GLU A 534 -3.84 -13.56 -19.77
CA GLU A 534 -4.02 -12.31 -20.51
C GLU A 534 -4.61 -11.24 -19.61
N ALA A 535 -4.05 -10.04 -19.61
CA ALA A 535 -4.62 -8.94 -18.83
C ALA A 535 -5.93 -8.45 -19.47
N PRO A 536 -6.94 -8.09 -18.67
CA PRO A 536 -8.21 -7.55 -19.15
C PRO A 536 -8.04 -6.08 -19.60
N PHE A 537 -7.32 -5.89 -20.71
CA PHE A 537 -6.83 -4.60 -21.17
C PHE A 537 -7.92 -3.53 -21.34
N GLU A 538 -9.08 -3.91 -21.86
CA GLU A 538 -10.20 -2.96 -22.06
C GLU A 538 -10.83 -2.51 -20.74
N SER A 539 -10.89 -3.40 -19.74
CA SER A 539 -11.32 -3.05 -18.37
C SER A 539 -10.36 -2.02 -17.76
N TRP A 540 -9.06 -2.25 -17.90
CA TRP A 540 -8.04 -1.32 -17.38
C TRP A 540 -8.09 0.05 -18.04
N ARG A 541 -8.32 0.10 -19.36
CA ARG A 541 -8.46 1.37 -20.08
C ARG A 541 -9.61 2.20 -19.53
N GLN A 542 -10.76 1.57 -19.26
CA GLN A 542 -11.93 2.26 -18.67
C GLN A 542 -11.73 2.68 -17.21
N LEU A 543 -10.84 2.01 -16.47
CA LEU A 543 -10.55 2.34 -15.07
C LEU A 543 -9.64 3.57 -14.91
N ILE A 544 -8.81 3.86 -15.92
CA ILE A 544 -7.85 4.96 -15.88
C ILE A 544 -8.25 6.14 -16.78
N ASP A 545 -9.24 5.95 -17.66
CA ASP A 545 -9.95 7.02 -18.39
C ASP A 545 -10.84 7.84 -17.44
#